data_AF-A0A7Y8L3Z4-F1
#
_entry.id   AF-A0A7Y8L3Z4-F1
#
_cell.length_a   1.000
_cell.length_b   1.000
_cell.length_c   1.000
_cell.angle_alpha   90.00
_cell.angle_beta   90.00
_cell.angle_gamma   90.00
#
_symmetry.space_group_name_H-M   'P 1'
#
loop_
_entity.id
_entity.type
_entity.pdbx_description
1 polymer ?
#
loop_
_entity_poly.entity_id
_entity_poly.type
_entity_poly.pdbx_seq_one_letter_code
_entity_poly.pdbx_strand_id
1 'polypeptide(L)' 'PEMMRKIGEKVISVRLQRPTLNDVFLKLTGKAIREEEASPEEGVKEYVRAYRRRTEK' A
#
# COMPACT_ATOMS: atom_id res chain seq x y z
N PRO A 1 3.33 -13.70 -23.78
CA PRO A 1 3.40 -12.41 -23.06
C PRO A 1 3.67 -11.23 -24.02
N GLU A 2 2.78 -11.04 -24.98
CA GLU A 2 2.84 -9.96 -25.98
C GLU A 2 2.67 -8.56 -25.35
N MET A 3 1.78 -8.45 -24.35
CA MET A 3 1.52 -7.18 -23.64
C MET A 3 2.78 -6.56 -23.04
N MET A 4 3.67 -7.37 -22.46
CA MET A 4 4.89 -6.85 -21.82
C MET A 4 5.87 -6.24 -22.82
N ARG A 5 5.94 -6.79 -24.04
CA ARG A 5 6.77 -6.21 -25.10
C ARG A 5 6.24 -4.85 -25.59
N LYS A 6 4.94 -4.59 -25.43
CA LYS A 6 4.28 -3.34 -25.83
C LYS A 6 4.41 -2.21 -24.81
N ILE A 7 4.71 -2.52 -23.54
CA ILE A 7 4.77 -1.53 -22.46
C ILE A 7 6.02 -0.63 -22.54
N GLY A 8 7.07 -1.03 -23.28
CA GLY A 8 8.27 -0.22 -23.51
C GLY A 8 9.15 0.05 -22.28
N GLU A 9 8.60 -0.10 -21.08
CA GLU A 9 9.26 0.08 -19.79
C GLU A 9 9.75 -1.24 -19.17
N LYS A 10 10.78 -1.11 -18.31
CA LYS A 10 11.38 -2.23 -17.59
C LYS A 10 10.41 -2.76 -16.53
N VAL A 11 9.74 -3.86 -16.84
CA VAL A 11 8.86 -4.57 -15.89
C VAL A 11 9.70 -5.24 -14.79
N ILE A 12 9.48 -4.86 -13.53
CA ILE A 12 10.23 -5.39 -12.37
C ILE A 12 9.61 -6.70 -11.86
N SER A 13 8.28 -6.80 -11.82
CA SER A 13 7.58 -8.01 -11.38
C SER A 13 6.17 -8.13 -11.97
N VAL A 14 5.66 -9.37 -12.02
CA VAL A 14 4.32 -9.69 -12.50
C VAL A 14 3.68 -10.66 -11.52
N ARG A 15 2.45 -10.38 -11.08
CA ARG A 15 1.68 -11.26 -10.20
C ARG A 15 0.35 -11.59 -10.86
N LEU A 16 0.04 -12.89 -10.93
CA LEU A 16 -1.26 -13.42 -11.34
C LEU A 16 -1.97 -13.95 -10.09
N GLN A 17 -3.07 -13.33 -9.71
CA GLN A 17 -3.87 -13.71 -8.55
C GLN A 17 -5.36 -13.51 -8.84
N ARG A 18 -6.24 -14.12 -8.04
CA ARG A 18 -7.68 -13.81 -8.11
C ARG A 18 -7.91 -12.36 -7.68
N PRO A 19 -8.80 -11.62 -8.35
CA PRO A 19 -9.08 -10.24 -7.98
C PRO A 19 -9.67 -10.16 -6.57
N THR A 20 -9.22 -9.15 -5.83
CA THR A 20 -9.66 -8.83 -4.48
C THR A 20 -10.52 -7.56 -4.49
N LEU A 21 -11.20 -7.27 -3.38
CA LEU A 21 -11.96 -6.02 -3.23
C LEU A 21 -11.07 -4.78 -3.42
N ASN A 22 -9.81 -4.84 -2.97
CA ASN A 22 -8.86 -3.75 -3.16
C ASN A 22 -8.54 -3.51 -4.64
N ASP A 23 -8.47 -4.56 -5.47
CA ASP A 23 -8.25 -4.42 -6.90
C ASP A 23 -9.43 -3.72 -7.60
N VAL A 24 -10.66 -4.03 -7.18
CA VAL A 24 -11.89 -3.39 -7.69
C VAL A 24 -11.94 -1.93 -7.28
N PHE A 25 -11.64 -1.65 -6.01
CA PHE A 25 -11.61 -0.28 -5.52
C PHE A 25 -10.53 0.55 -6.22
N LEU A 26 -9.32 0.01 -6.35
CA LEU A 26 -8.23 0.65 -7.09
C LEU A 26 -8.64 0.95 -8.54
N LYS A 27 -9.36 0.03 -9.19
CA LYS A 27 -9.86 0.23 -10.56
C LYS A 27 -10.89 1.36 -10.67
N LEU A 28 -11.75 1.53 -9.67
CA LEU A 28 -12.85 2.50 -9.68
C LEU A 28 -12.43 3.89 -9.18
N THR A 29 -11.52 3.96 -8.21
CA THR A 29 -11.17 5.22 -7.54
C THR A 29 -9.77 5.72 -7.87
N GLY A 30 -8.90 4.87 -8.45
CA GLY A 30 -7.49 5.17 -8.64
C GLY A 30 -6.68 5.27 -7.34
N LYS A 31 -7.30 4.92 -6.19
CA LYS A 31 -6.69 4.94 -4.86
C LYS A 31 -6.83 3.56 -4.22
N ALA A 32 -5.88 3.15 -3.40
CA ALA A 32 -6.05 1.95 -2.57
C ALA A 32 -7.16 2.17 -1.52
N ILE A 33 -7.84 1.11 -1.06
CA ILE A 33 -8.90 1.21 -0.03
C ILE A 33 -8.38 1.85 1.26
N ARG A 34 -7.10 1.61 1.54
CA ARG A 34 -6.39 2.15 2.69
C ARG A 34 -5.17 2.89 2.15
N GLU A 35 -4.97 4.15 2.55
CA GLU A 35 -3.62 4.70 2.59
C GLU A 35 -2.82 3.74 3.47
N GLU A 36 -1.70 3.23 2.93
CA GLU A 36 -0.84 2.17 3.47
C GLU A 36 -1.24 1.70 4.86
N GLU A 37 -1.64 0.42 4.98
CA GLU A 37 -1.69 -0.22 6.30
C GLU A 37 -0.44 0.18 7.03
N ALA A 38 -0.61 1.06 8.03
CA ALA A 38 0.48 1.52 8.86
C ALA A 38 1.22 0.25 9.25
N SER A 39 2.45 0.12 8.76
CA SER A 39 3.27 -1.04 9.05
C SER A 39 3.19 -1.30 10.56
N PRO A 40 3.28 -2.54 11.03
CA PRO A 40 3.30 -2.79 12.48
C PRO A 40 4.29 -1.88 13.20
N GLU A 41 5.38 -1.51 12.52
CA GLU A 41 6.35 -0.50 12.94
C GLU A 41 5.79 0.93 13.06
N GLU A 42 4.95 1.39 12.15
CA GLU A 42 4.27 2.70 12.24
C GLU A 42 3.28 2.75 13.41
N GLY A 43 2.56 1.66 13.69
CA GLY A 43 1.74 1.54 14.88
C GLY A 43 2.55 1.70 16.18
N VAL A 44 3.73 1.08 16.23
CA VAL A 44 4.66 1.22 17.36
C VAL A 44 5.23 2.64 17.45
N LYS A 45 5.64 3.24 16.33
CA LYS A 45 6.16 4.63 16.28
C LYS A 45 5.11 5.63 16.75
N GLU A 46 3.85 5.47 16.35
CA GLU A 46 2.74 6.34 16.77
C GLU A 46 2.47 6.21 18.27
N TYR A 47 2.48 4.98 18.80
CA TYR A 47 2.33 4.73 20.24
C TYR A 47 3.43 5.40 21.06
N VAL A 48 4.69 5.28 20.64
CA VAL A 48 5.84 5.93 21.30
C VAL A 48 5.72 7.46 21.26
N ARG A 49 5.34 8.03 20.11
CA ARG A 49 5.11 9.48 19.95
C ARG A 49 3.97 9.98 20.84
N ALA A 50 2.89 9.22 20.96
CA ALA A 50 1.75 9.57 21.81
C ALA A 50 2.12 9.53 23.31
N TYR A 51 2.88 8.52 23.72
CA TYR A 51 3.37 8.42 25.10
C TYR A 51 4.28 9.59 25.49
N ARG A 52 5.23 9.93 24.62
CA ARG A 52 6.16 11.05 24.85
C ARG A 52 5.44 12.40 25.02
N ARG A 53 4.45 12.68 24.18
CA ARG A 53 3.61 13.90 24.29
C ARG A 53 2.85 14.00 25.61
N ARG A 54 2.53 12.85 26.23
CA ARG A 54 1.83 12.80 27.53
C ARG A 54 2.80 12.99 28.70
N THR A 55 4.04 12.51 28.60
CA THR A 55 5.04 12.61 29.67
C THR A 55 5.81 13.92 29.69
N GLU A 56 5.80 14.67 28.58
CA GLU A 56 6.44 16.00 28.46
C GLU A 56 5.48 17.17 28.81
N LYS A 57 4.28 16.88 29.31
CA LYS A 57 3.35 17.84 29.94
C LYS A 57 3.42 17.73 31.45
#